data_AF-D8DV83-F1
#
_entry.id   AF-D8DV83-F1
#
_cell.length_a   1.000
_cell.length_b   1.000
_cell.length_c   1.000
_cell.angle_alpha   90.00
_cell.angle_beta   90.00
_cell.angle_gamma   90.00
#
_symmetry.space_group_name_H-M   'P 1'
#
loop_
_entity.id
_entity.type
_entity.pdbx_description
1 polymer ?
#
loop_
_entity_poly.entity_id
_entity_poly.type
_entity_poly.pdbx_seq_one_letter_code
_entity_poly.pdbx_strand_id
1 'polypeptide(L)'
;MNRIITTLFVLLSSLTIFADDDTEKFNFHIGSENGLTSDIVMDITFDGEGLAWVATYTGVNRIAGGHIINYRQQNSNIANNQIMKLCYNKKYNLMMMGTQANGLTYYNFKTRDFESYTEKDGLPDKHIMDVKCDRNGKTWILSKNGLISWFDYSTKKFGILNKNKPQHPINLVSCINVDSRGCIYIGHHQTGLNVYNPRTKKERHYLDNISISQIFFDHKGRCWLVTSKGLTLLNLKTGDAKTYTVNANHQNSEDNYIRYISETTDKSLVACTNDGLGYVDLKRNSIPTKDDLYFYKISSLFGGQLPIPKLALQDKYGNLWMAGREYGIDIIMYNIPFTTTIRQHKSSWSLQPVGW
;
A
#
# COMPACT_ATOMS: atom_id res chain seq x y z
N MET A 1 60.34 49.68 24.47
CA MET A 1 60.63 48.90 23.27
C MET A 1 60.41 47.43 23.60
N ASN A 2 59.33 46.88 23.05
CA ASN A 2 58.87 45.48 22.90
C ASN A 2 59.14 44.41 23.99
N ARG A 3 58.02 43.99 24.59
CA ARG A 3 57.79 42.76 25.35
C ARG A 3 57.84 41.55 24.40
N ILE A 4 58.55 40.50 24.78
CA ILE A 4 58.51 39.19 24.11
C ILE A 4 57.38 38.38 24.77
N ILE A 5 56.29 38.18 24.04
CA ILE A 5 55.17 37.32 24.43
C ILE A 5 55.45 35.93 23.85
N THR A 6 55.61 34.94 24.74
CA THR A 6 55.71 33.52 24.41
C THR A 6 54.40 33.08 23.76
N THR A 7 54.43 32.76 22.46
CA THR A 7 53.26 32.26 21.72
C THR A 7 53.36 30.75 21.64
N LEU A 8 52.54 30.05 22.42
CA LEU A 8 52.35 28.60 22.36
C LEU A 8 51.49 28.29 21.13
N PHE A 9 52.04 27.54 20.16
CA PHE A 9 51.32 27.05 18.98
C PHE A 9 50.30 25.99 19.43
N VAL A 10 49.02 26.37 19.54
CA VAL A 10 47.91 25.42 19.65
C VAL A 10 47.47 25.08 18.23
N LEU A 11 47.78 23.87 17.79
CA LEU A 11 47.22 23.24 16.61
C LEU A 11 45.69 23.18 16.75
N LEU A 12 44.97 24.07 16.06
CA LEU A 12 43.58 23.82 15.69
C LEU A 12 43.60 22.76 14.57
N SER A 13 43.60 21.49 14.94
CA SER A 13 43.02 20.46 14.09
C SER A 13 41.51 20.54 14.27
N SER A 14 40.82 21.02 13.23
CA SER A 14 39.38 20.83 13.09
C SER A 14 39.11 19.33 13.11
N LEU A 15 38.61 18.80 14.23
CA LEU A 15 37.88 17.54 14.24
C LEU A 15 36.58 17.77 13.45
N THR A 16 36.63 17.59 12.14
CA THR A 16 35.46 17.09 11.41
C THR A 16 35.28 15.66 11.87
N ILE A 17 34.42 15.47 12.87
CA ILE A 17 33.81 14.17 13.13
C ILE A 17 33.01 13.88 11.86
N PHE A 18 33.57 13.03 10.99
CA PHE A 18 32.73 12.30 10.05
C PHE A 18 31.82 11.46 10.95
N ALA A 19 30.55 11.87 11.05
CA ALA A 19 29.52 10.93 11.41
C ALA A 19 29.50 9.92 10.25
N ASP A 20 30.09 8.75 10.47
CA ASP A 20 29.67 7.56 9.74
C ASP A 20 28.17 7.47 9.99
N ASP A 21 27.36 7.79 8.98
CA ASP A 21 25.92 7.59 9.02
C ASP A 21 25.63 6.09 8.84
N ASP A 22 26.22 5.27 9.70
CA ASP A 22 25.82 3.90 9.98
C ASP A 22 24.52 3.98 10.77
N THR A 23 23.44 4.40 10.09
CA THR A 23 22.10 4.18 10.61
C THR A 23 21.93 2.67 10.75
N GLU A 24 21.94 2.14 11.98
CA GLU A 24 21.66 0.74 12.25
C GLU A 24 20.26 0.41 11.69
N LYS A 25 20.22 -0.23 10.52
CA LYS A 25 18.98 -0.71 9.91
C LYS A 25 18.56 -1.95 10.68
N PHE A 26 17.63 -1.77 11.61
CA PHE A 26 16.99 -2.90 12.26
C PHE A 26 15.95 -3.50 11.33
N ASN A 27 16.13 -4.79 11.08
CA ASN A 27 15.24 -5.58 10.27
C ASN A 27 14.45 -6.49 11.20
N PHE A 28 13.14 -6.40 11.13
CA PHE A 28 12.24 -7.29 11.87
C PHE A 28 11.45 -8.13 10.89
N HIS A 29 11.61 -9.45 11.03
CA HIS A 29 10.78 -10.41 10.36
C HIS A 29 9.57 -10.73 11.23
N ILE A 30 8.38 -10.77 10.62
CA ILE A 30 7.14 -11.20 11.24
C ILE A 30 6.49 -12.25 10.34
N GLY A 31 6.57 -13.50 10.77
CA GLY A 31 5.92 -14.65 10.16
C GLY A 31 4.85 -15.29 11.06
N SER A 32 4.41 -16.47 10.66
CA SER A 32 3.46 -17.29 11.40
C SER A 32 4.00 -17.77 12.75
N GLU A 33 5.31 -17.96 12.85
CA GLU A 33 6.05 -18.24 14.09
C GLU A 33 5.98 -17.07 15.08
N ASN A 34 5.78 -15.85 14.60
CA ASN A 34 5.59 -14.67 15.45
C ASN A 34 4.11 -14.40 15.76
N GLY A 35 3.20 -15.22 15.23
CA GLY A 35 1.76 -15.12 15.46
C GLY A 35 0.95 -14.54 14.31
N LEU A 36 1.51 -14.34 13.10
CA LEU A 36 0.65 -14.11 11.93
C LEU A 36 -0.23 -15.33 11.66
N THR A 37 -1.43 -15.11 11.15
CA THR A 37 -2.31 -16.22 10.79
C THR A 37 -1.76 -17.11 9.67
N SER A 38 -0.96 -16.55 8.76
CA SER A 38 -0.26 -17.26 7.67
C SER A 38 0.85 -16.39 7.10
N ASP A 39 1.92 -17.02 6.60
CA ASP A 39 3.02 -16.37 5.87
C ASP A 39 2.65 -15.90 4.45
N ILE A 40 1.47 -16.29 3.96
CA ILE A 40 0.96 -15.86 2.67
C ILE A 40 0.21 -14.54 2.87
N VAL A 41 0.93 -13.43 2.73
CA VAL A 41 0.38 -12.08 2.89
C VAL A 41 -0.31 -11.61 1.61
N MET A 42 -1.57 -11.23 1.75
CA MET A 42 -2.42 -10.80 0.65
C MET A 42 -2.39 -9.30 0.44
N ASP A 43 -2.46 -8.54 1.54
CA ASP A 43 -2.45 -7.08 1.54
C ASP A 43 -2.04 -6.52 2.91
N ILE A 44 -1.55 -5.29 2.93
CA ILE A 44 -1.26 -4.54 4.16
C ILE A 44 -1.88 -3.14 4.03
N THR A 45 -2.46 -2.63 5.11
CA THR A 45 -2.86 -1.22 5.23
C THR A 45 -2.73 -0.78 6.68
N PHE A 46 -2.89 0.51 6.93
CA PHE A 46 -2.93 1.07 8.28
C PHE A 46 -4.31 1.62 8.61
N ASP A 47 -4.70 1.55 9.88
CA ASP A 47 -5.90 2.21 10.39
C ASP A 47 -5.64 3.68 10.78
N GLY A 48 -6.68 4.37 11.28
CA GLY A 48 -6.59 5.77 11.68
C GLY A 48 -5.65 6.03 12.87
N GLU A 49 -5.34 4.99 13.65
CA GLU A 49 -4.36 5.05 14.75
C GLU A 49 -2.93 4.81 14.24
N GLY A 50 -2.77 4.41 12.98
CA GLY A 50 -1.51 4.05 12.36
C GLY A 50 -1.06 2.62 12.70
N LEU A 51 -1.97 1.77 13.16
CA LEU A 51 -1.69 0.36 13.43
C LEU A 51 -1.84 -0.45 12.14
N ALA A 52 -0.96 -1.42 11.95
CA ALA A 52 -0.93 -2.23 10.74
C ALA A 52 -2.05 -3.27 10.78
N TRP A 53 -2.71 -3.43 9.65
CA TRP A 53 -3.65 -4.50 9.35
C TRP A 53 -3.08 -5.32 8.20
N VAL A 54 -2.96 -6.62 8.42
CA VAL A 54 -2.33 -7.58 7.51
C VAL A 54 -3.34 -8.64 7.16
N ALA A 55 -3.79 -8.62 5.91
CA ALA A 55 -4.61 -9.68 5.34
C ALA A 55 -3.71 -10.83 4.90
N THR A 56 -4.07 -12.05 5.28
CA THR A 56 -3.34 -13.27 4.88
C THR A 56 -4.30 -14.27 4.28
N TYR A 57 -3.75 -15.37 3.76
CA TYR A 57 -4.55 -16.46 3.20
C TYR A 57 -5.50 -17.13 4.21
N THR A 58 -5.26 -16.99 5.52
CA THR A 58 -6.05 -17.69 6.54
C THR A 58 -6.62 -16.79 7.64
N GLY A 59 -6.53 -15.46 7.50
CA GLY A 59 -7.27 -14.52 8.34
C GLY A 59 -6.78 -13.10 8.16
N VAL A 60 -7.13 -12.23 9.11
CA VAL A 60 -6.58 -10.87 9.19
C VAL A 60 -5.93 -10.66 10.55
N ASN A 61 -4.83 -9.91 10.55
CA ASN A 61 -4.03 -9.63 11.73
C ASN A 61 -4.00 -8.13 11.95
N ARG A 62 -4.21 -7.69 13.20
CA ARG A 62 -3.95 -6.32 13.61
C ARG A 62 -2.69 -6.31 14.46
N ILE A 63 -1.67 -5.57 14.05
CA ILE A 63 -0.40 -5.47 14.75
C ILE A 63 -0.39 -4.16 15.53
N ALA A 64 -0.39 -4.27 16.86
CA ALA A 64 -0.47 -3.14 17.79
C ALA A 64 0.56 -3.30 18.91
N GLY A 65 1.56 -2.42 18.94
CA GLY A 65 2.52 -2.34 20.04
C GLY A 65 3.31 -3.63 20.31
N GLY A 66 3.65 -4.39 19.26
CA GLY A 66 4.34 -5.68 19.38
C GLY A 66 3.43 -6.89 19.57
N HIS A 67 2.12 -6.67 19.72
CA HIS A 67 1.14 -7.75 19.80
C HIS A 67 0.44 -7.94 18.45
N ILE A 68 0.21 -9.19 18.09
CA ILE A 68 -0.56 -9.56 16.91
C ILE A 68 -1.91 -10.09 17.39
N ILE A 69 -2.97 -9.41 17.00
CA ILE A 69 -4.35 -9.86 17.26
C ILE A 69 -4.85 -10.54 15.99
N ASN A 70 -5.20 -11.81 16.09
CA ASN A 70 -5.67 -12.60 14.96
C ASN A 70 -7.20 -12.67 14.92
N TYR A 71 -7.75 -12.45 13.73
CA TYR A 71 -9.17 -12.63 13.47
C TYR A 71 -9.35 -13.66 12.34
N ARG A 72 -10.13 -14.69 12.65
CA ARG A 72 -10.56 -15.77 11.77
C ARG A 72 -12.05 -16.01 11.96
N GLN A 73 -12.69 -16.67 11.01
CA GLN A 73 -14.09 -17.07 11.08
C GLN A 73 -14.43 -17.85 12.37
N GLN A 74 -13.48 -18.60 12.93
CA GLN A 74 -13.67 -19.37 14.16
C GLN A 74 -13.76 -18.53 15.44
N ASN A 75 -13.19 -17.32 15.45
CA ASN A 75 -13.08 -16.49 16.66
C ASN A 75 -13.62 -15.06 16.46
N SER A 76 -14.22 -14.77 15.32
CA SER A 76 -14.72 -13.45 14.95
C SER A 76 -15.80 -13.55 13.87
N ASN A 77 -16.57 -12.48 13.67
CA ASN A 77 -17.68 -12.42 12.71
C ASN A 77 -17.23 -12.16 11.25
N ILE A 78 -16.02 -12.62 10.89
CA ILE A 78 -15.52 -12.57 9.52
C ILE A 78 -16.16 -13.71 8.71
N ALA A 79 -16.68 -13.40 7.52
CA ALA A 79 -17.38 -14.38 6.68
C ALA A 79 -16.46 -15.40 5.97
N ASN A 80 -15.16 -15.10 5.84
CA ASN A 80 -14.18 -15.98 5.23
C ASN A 80 -12.75 -15.64 5.68
N ASN A 81 -11.92 -16.66 5.88
CA ASN A 81 -10.52 -16.50 6.28
C ASN A 81 -9.60 -15.97 5.17
N GLN A 82 -9.94 -16.18 3.90
CA GLN A 82 -9.16 -15.71 2.76
C GLN A 82 -9.46 -14.23 2.48
N ILE A 83 -8.76 -13.35 3.18
CA ILE A 83 -8.87 -11.90 2.96
C ILE A 83 -7.90 -11.50 1.86
N MET A 84 -8.42 -10.92 0.78
CA MET A 84 -7.65 -10.58 -0.41
C MET A 84 -7.12 -9.17 -0.38
N LYS A 85 -7.94 -8.23 0.11
CA LYS A 85 -7.67 -6.79 0.04
C LYS A 85 -8.22 -6.05 1.23
N LEU A 86 -7.50 -5.01 1.65
CA LEU A 86 -7.86 -4.16 2.75
C LEU A 86 -8.03 -2.72 2.28
N CYS A 87 -8.96 -2.01 2.90
CA CYS A 87 -9.08 -0.57 2.72
C CYS A 87 -9.63 0.10 3.97
N TYR A 88 -8.89 1.09 4.50
CA TYR A 88 -9.38 1.89 5.60
C TYR A 88 -10.33 2.99 5.12
N ASN A 89 -11.61 2.87 5.47
CA ASN A 89 -12.62 3.90 5.25
C ASN A 89 -12.54 4.94 6.37
N LYS A 90 -11.73 5.98 6.16
CA LYS A 90 -11.48 7.04 7.14
C LYS A 90 -12.74 7.78 7.60
N LYS A 91 -13.73 7.96 6.71
CA LYS A 91 -14.95 8.74 7.05
C LYS A 91 -15.78 8.07 8.13
N TYR A 92 -15.91 6.74 8.08
CA TYR A 92 -16.71 5.99 9.04
C TYR A 92 -15.86 5.25 10.08
N ASN A 93 -14.53 5.39 10.01
CA ASN A 93 -13.57 4.66 10.82
C ASN A 93 -13.83 3.14 10.76
N LEU A 94 -13.74 2.57 9.56
CA LEU A 94 -13.96 1.14 9.29
C LEU A 94 -12.77 0.55 8.54
N MET A 95 -12.38 -0.68 8.88
CA MET A 95 -11.46 -1.46 8.04
C MET A 95 -12.28 -2.34 7.11
N MET A 96 -12.33 -2.01 5.83
CA MET A 96 -13.02 -2.79 4.79
C MET A 96 -12.12 -3.93 4.32
N MET A 97 -12.72 -5.10 4.06
CA MET A 97 -12.03 -6.33 3.71
C MET A 97 -12.76 -7.02 2.56
N GLY A 98 -12.08 -7.11 1.42
CA GLY A 98 -12.52 -7.94 0.31
C GLY A 98 -12.09 -9.38 0.55
N THR A 99 -13.03 -10.32 0.52
CA THR A 99 -12.73 -11.74 0.70
C THR A 99 -12.67 -12.48 -0.63
N GLN A 100 -11.91 -13.58 -0.69
CA GLN A 100 -11.83 -14.43 -1.88
C GLN A 100 -13.19 -15.05 -2.20
N ALA A 101 -13.95 -15.38 -1.17
CA ALA A 101 -15.31 -15.89 -1.23
C ALA A 101 -16.09 -15.41 -0.01
N ASN A 102 -17.41 -15.28 -0.13
CA ASN A 102 -18.34 -14.78 0.91
C ASN A 102 -18.31 -13.26 1.15
N GLY A 103 -17.86 -12.48 0.16
CA GLY A 103 -18.23 -11.09 -0.01
C GLY A 103 -17.40 -10.06 0.76
N LEU A 104 -18.07 -9.02 1.25
CA LEU A 104 -17.44 -7.84 1.86
C LEU A 104 -17.60 -7.91 3.38
N THR A 105 -16.49 -7.92 4.11
CA THR A 105 -16.49 -7.81 5.57
C THR A 105 -15.91 -6.46 5.96
N TYR A 106 -16.34 -5.89 7.08
CA TYR A 106 -15.64 -4.75 7.66
C TYR A 106 -15.55 -4.83 9.18
N TYR A 107 -14.46 -4.32 9.74
CA TYR A 107 -14.30 -4.12 11.18
C TYR A 107 -14.72 -2.70 11.54
N ASN A 108 -15.64 -2.58 12.49
CA ASN A 108 -16.09 -1.31 13.02
C ASN A 108 -15.30 -0.98 14.28
N PHE A 109 -14.44 0.04 14.22
CA PHE A 109 -13.60 0.42 15.36
C PHE A 109 -14.39 0.97 16.56
N LYS A 110 -15.62 1.45 16.35
CA LYS A 110 -16.51 1.93 17.42
C LYS A 110 -17.11 0.77 18.22
N THR A 111 -17.62 -0.25 17.54
CA THR A 111 -18.25 -1.41 18.19
C THR A 111 -17.25 -2.53 18.48
N ARG A 112 -16.06 -2.47 17.88
CA ARG A 112 -15.00 -3.48 17.92
C ARG A 112 -15.42 -4.85 17.41
N ASP A 113 -16.31 -4.87 16.42
CA ASP A 113 -16.86 -6.09 15.85
C ASP A 113 -16.83 -6.07 14.31
N PHE A 114 -16.98 -7.24 13.72
CA PHE A 114 -17.06 -7.46 12.29
C PHE A 114 -18.50 -7.60 11.84
N GLU A 115 -18.81 -7.07 10.66
CA GLU A 115 -20.06 -7.31 9.96
C GLU A 115 -19.75 -7.64 8.52
N SER A 116 -20.50 -8.59 7.96
CA SER A 116 -20.26 -9.16 6.64
C SER A 116 -21.49 -9.06 5.76
N TYR A 117 -21.28 -8.79 4.48
CA TYR A 117 -22.30 -8.73 3.45
C TYR A 117 -22.01 -9.75 2.36
N THR A 118 -23.01 -10.57 2.06
CA THR A 118 -23.01 -11.60 1.04
C THR A 118 -23.98 -11.27 -0.09
N GLU A 119 -24.08 -12.14 -1.10
CA GLU A 119 -25.07 -12.02 -2.18
C GLU A 119 -26.51 -11.94 -1.64
N LYS A 120 -26.79 -12.61 -0.51
CA LYS A 120 -28.12 -12.58 0.14
C LYS A 120 -28.47 -11.20 0.70
N ASP A 121 -27.45 -10.41 1.02
CA ASP A 121 -27.57 -9.06 1.58
C ASP A 121 -27.50 -7.97 0.49
N GLY A 122 -27.52 -8.38 -0.78
CA GLY A 122 -27.51 -7.49 -1.95
C GLY A 122 -26.13 -7.17 -2.52
N LEU A 123 -25.05 -7.82 -2.05
CA LEU A 123 -23.74 -7.73 -2.69
C LEU A 123 -23.82 -8.33 -4.11
N PRO A 124 -23.42 -7.61 -5.17
CA PRO A 124 -23.57 -8.12 -6.53
C PRO A 124 -22.72 -9.36 -6.88
N ASP A 125 -21.55 -9.52 -6.26
CA ASP A 125 -20.67 -10.69 -6.44
C ASP A 125 -19.82 -10.90 -5.19
N LYS A 126 -19.72 -12.15 -4.73
CA LYS A 126 -19.01 -12.53 -3.50
C LYS A 126 -17.50 -12.72 -3.63
N HIS A 127 -16.92 -12.70 -4.83
CA HIS A 127 -15.50 -12.91 -5.07
C HIS A 127 -14.81 -11.56 -5.29
N ILE A 128 -14.33 -10.95 -4.20
CA ILE A 128 -13.78 -9.60 -4.25
C ILE A 128 -12.28 -9.64 -4.56
N MET A 129 -11.89 -8.94 -5.63
CA MET A 129 -10.51 -8.81 -6.09
C MET A 129 -9.85 -7.51 -5.66
N ASP A 130 -10.62 -6.42 -5.58
CA ASP A 130 -10.11 -5.12 -5.11
C ASP A 130 -11.17 -4.33 -4.33
N VAL A 131 -10.71 -3.57 -3.34
CA VAL A 131 -11.53 -2.62 -2.57
C VAL A 131 -10.83 -1.26 -2.48
N LYS A 132 -11.60 -0.19 -2.69
CA LYS A 132 -11.12 1.19 -2.60
C LYS A 132 -12.17 2.08 -1.94
N CYS A 133 -11.76 2.81 -0.91
CA CYS A 133 -12.64 3.69 -0.16
C CYS A 133 -12.45 5.12 -0.69
N ASP A 134 -13.55 5.77 -1.08
CA ASP A 134 -13.49 7.16 -1.49
C ASP A 134 -13.61 8.12 -0.29
N ARG A 135 -13.29 9.40 -0.52
CA ARG A 135 -13.39 10.43 0.53
C ARG A 135 -14.84 10.73 0.96
N ASN A 136 -15.82 10.35 0.16
CA ASN A 136 -17.24 10.52 0.49
C ASN A 136 -17.79 9.37 1.35
N GLY A 137 -16.97 8.34 1.60
CA GLY A 137 -17.27 7.18 2.43
C GLY A 137 -17.86 6.00 1.66
N LYS A 138 -17.93 6.04 0.33
CA LYS A 138 -18.29 4.85 -0.45
C LYS A 138 -17.11 3.91 -0.55
N THR A 139 -17.40 2.62 -0.52
CA THR A 139 -16.41 1.57 -0.79
C THR A 139 -16.69 1.00 -2.18
N TRP A 140 -15.78 1.24 -3.11
CA TRP A 140 -15.77 0.65 -4.44
C TRP A 140 -15.18 -0.76 -4.39
N ILE A 141 -15.82 -1.67 -5.10
CA ILE A 141 -15.56 -3.11 -5.07
C ILE A 141 -15.40 -3.58 -6.51
N LEU A 142 -14.26 -4.19 -6.81
CA LEU A 142 -14.04 -4.95 -8.04
C LEU A 142 -14.16 -6.43 -7.72
N SER A 143 -15.05 -7.14 -8.40
CA SER A 143 -15.16 -8.60 -8.29
C SER A 143 -14.43 -9.33 -9.41
N LYS A 144 -14.22 -10.63 -9.22
CA LYS A 144 -13.47 -11.51 -10.13
C LYS A 144 -14.06 -11.58 -11.54
N ASN A 145 -15.37 -11.42 -11.68
CA ASN A 145 -16.05 -11.37 -12.99
C ASN A 145 -15.88 -10.01 -13.72
N GLY A 146 -15.11 -9.06 -13.18
CA GLY A 146 -14.90 -7.74 -13.77
C GLY A 146 -16.00 -6.72 -13.43
N LEU A 147 -16.99 -7.09 -12.61
CA LEU A 147 -18.04 -6.19 -12.17
C LEU A 147 -17.49 -5.17 -11.15
N ILE A 148 -17.80 -3.90 -11.38
CA ILE A 148 -17.46 -2.82 -10.45
C ILE A 148 -18.74 -2.38 -9.76
N SER A 149 -18.76 -2.50 -8.44
CA SER A 149 -19.88 -2.11 -7.59
C SER A 149 -19.42 -1.14 -6.50
N TRP A 150 -20.36 -0.59 -5.75
CA TRP A 150 -20.08 0.26 -4.61
C TRP A 150 -21.01 -0.08 -3.45
N PHE A 151 -20.51 0.11 -2.24
CA PHE A 151 -21.22 0.01 -0.98
C PHE A 151 -21.25 1.38 -0.28
N ASP A 152 -22.43 1.80 0.17
CA ASP A 152 -22.61 2.98 1.00
C ASP A 152 -22.96 2.56 2.42
N TYR A 153 -22.03 2.76 3.35
CA TYR A 153 -22.20 2.41 4.76
C TYR A 153 -23.32 3.17 5.46
N SER A 154 -23.61 4.42 5.06
CA SER A 154 -24.65 5.21 5.72
C SER A 154 -26.05 4.68 5.42
N THR A 155 -26.26 4.16 4.21
CA THR A 155 -27.56 3.63 3.78
C THR A 155 -27.62 2.10 3.78
N LYS A 156 -26.48 1.43 3.98
CA LYS A 156 -26.31 -0.04 3.84
C LYS A 156 -26.78 -0.57 2.48
N LYS A 157 -26.48 0.18 1.41
CA LYS A 157 -26.92 -0.15 0.04
C LYS A 157 -25.75 -0.44 -0.87
N PHE A 158 -25.99 -1.36 -1.79
CA PHE A 158 -25.11 -1.66 -2.91
C PHE A 158 -25.64 -1.03 -4.20
N GLY A 159 -24.73 -0.71 -5.11
CA GLY A 159 -25.06 -0.38 -6.48
C GLY A 159 -23.97 -0.82 -7.44
N ILE A 160 -24.34 -0.96 -8.71
CA ILE A 160 -23.43 -1.38 -9.78
C ILE A 160 -23.04 -0.15 -10.61
N LEU A 161 -21.74 -0.03 -10.90
CA LEU A 161 -21.25 0.99 -11.82
C LEU A 161 -21.81 0.73 -13.22
N ASN A 162 -22.38 1.76 -13.85
CA ASN A 162 -22.93 1.65 -15.20
C ASN A 162 -23.90 0.46 -15.36
N LYS A 163 -24.79 0.21 -14.39
CA LYS A 163 -25.76 -0.91 -14.42
C LYS A 163 -26.52 -1.09 -15.75
N ASN A 164 -26.72 0.00 -16.50
CA ASN A 164 -27.45 0.00 -17.76
C ASN A 164 -26.56 -0.21 -19.02
N LYS A 165 -25.24 -0.42 -18.86
CA LYS A 165 -24.32 -0.75 -19.94
C LYS A 165 -23.88 -2.22 -19.82
N PRO A 166 -23.47 -2.85 -20.94
CA PRO A 166 -22.74 -4.11 -20.89
C PRO A 166 -21.58 -3.99 -19.91
N GLN A 167 -21.49 -4.95 -19.00
CA GLN A 167 -20.39 -5.00 -18.04
C GLN A 167 -19.12 -5.44 -18.75
N HIS A 168 -17.97 -5.11 -18.15
CA HIS A 168 -16.69 -5.55 -18.70
C HIS A 168 -16.65 -7.09 -18.77
N PRO A 169 -16.05 -7.67 -19.82
CA PRO A 169 -15.80 -9.10 -19.88
C PRO A 169 -15.06 -9.61 -18.64
N ILE A 170 -15.34 -10.86 -18.28
CA ILE A 170 -14.65 -11.58 -17.22
C ILE A 170 -13.15 -11.54 -17.48
N ASN A 171 -12.34 -11.32 -16.42
CA ASN A 171 -10.89 -11.23 -16.48
C ASN A 171 -10.34 -10.07 -17.33
N LEU A 172 -11.15 -9.07 -17.71
CA LEU A 172 -10.64 -7.88 -18.41
C LEU A 172 -10.20 -6.78 -17.45
N VAL A 173 -10.88 -6.60 -16.32
CA VAL A 173 -10.54 -5.54 -15.35
C VAL A 173 -9.54 -6.09 -14.34
N SER A 174 -8.40 -5.40 -14.20
CA SER A 174 -7.27 -5.84 -13.37
C SER A 174 -7.19 -5.08 -12.04
N CYS A 175 -7.55 -3.79 -12.02
CA CYS A 175 -7.52 -2.97 -10.82
C CYS A 175 -8.48 -1.77 -10.94
N ILE A 176 -8.81 -1.19 -9.79
CA ILE A 176 -9.58 0.06 -9.72
C ILE A 176 -8.89 1.06 -8.80
N ASN A 177 -9.12 2.35 -9.05
CA ASN A 177 -8.81 3.42 -8.11
C ASN A 177 -9.86 4.53 -8.20
N VAL A 178 -9.96 5.36 -7.16
CA VAL A 178 -10.91 6.47 -7.08
C VAL A 178 -10.19 7.73 -6.62
N ASP A 179 -10.38 8.83 -7.34
CA ASP A 179 -9.78 10.11 -6.95
C ASP A 179 -10.66 10.90 -5.95
N SER A 180 -10.12 12.01 -5.46
CA SER A 180 -10.81 12.91 -4.52
C SER A 180 -12.09 13.55 -5.07
N ARG A 181 -12.28 13.56 -6.40
CA ARG A 181 -13.47 14.07 -7.08
C ARG A 181 -14.54 12.98 -7.27
N GLY A 182 -14.21 11.72 -6.97
CA GLY A 182 -15.05 10.55 -7.17
C GLY A 182 -15.01 10.02 -8.60
N CYS A 183 -14.01 10.38 -9.41
CA CYS A 183 -13.77 9.72 -10.69
C CYS A 183 -13.17 8.35 -10.44
N ILE A 184 -13.62 7.37 -11.22
CA ILE A 184 -13.23 5.96 -11.11
C ILE A 184 -12.26 5.66 -12.24
N TYR A 185 -11.12 5.12 -11.89
CA TYR A 185 -10.05 4.73 -12.80
C TYR A 185 -10.07 3.21 -12.86
N ILE A 186 -10.20 2.67 -14.05
CA ILE A 186 -10.40 1.24 -14.32
C ILE A 186 -9.23 0.79 -15.17
N GLY A 187 -8.32 0.03 -14.56
CA GLY A 187 -7.21 -0.58 -15.26
C GLY A 187 -7.65 -1.89 -15.88
N HIS A 188 -7.23 -2.13 -17.11
CA HIS A 188 -7.57 -3.33 -17.83
C HIS A 188 -6.35 -4.20 -18.12
N HIS A 189 -6.59 -5.51 -18.22
CA HIS A 189 -5.73 -6.42 -18.96
C HIS A 189 -5.80 -6.03 -20.44
N GLN A 190 -4.64 -5.71 -21.01
CA GLN A 190 -4.40 -5.44 -22.45
C GLN A 190 -5.05 -4.19 -23.06
N THR A 191 -6.15 -3.66 -22.53
CA THR A 191 -6.87 -2.56 -23.20
C THR A 191 -6.58 -1.18 -22.63
N GLY A 192 -5.78 -1.03 -21.58
CA GLY A 192 -5.40 0.28 -21.05
C GLY A 192 -6.23 0.76 -19.87
N LEU A 193 -6.46 2.07 -19.83
CA LEU A 193 -7.12 2.79 -18.73
C LEU A 193 -8.45 3.39 -19.20
N ASN A 194 -9.53 3.09 -18.50
CA ASN A 194 -10.79 3.83 -18.61
C ASN A 194 -10.99 4.71 -17.37
N VAL A 195 -11.35 5.98 -17.60
CA VAL A 195 -11.69 6.92 -16.53
C VAL A 195 -13.14 7.31 -16.67
N TYR A 196 -13.94 6.93 -15.67
CA TYR A 196 -15.36 7.21 -15.62
C TYR A 196 -15.66 8.27 -14.56
N ASN A 197 -16.44 9.28 -14.92
CA ASN A 197 -16.94 10.28 -13.99
C ASN A 197 -18.44 10.03 -13.71
N PRO A 198 -18.80 9.54 -12.50
CA PRO A 198 -20.20 9.24 -12.16
C PRO A 198 -21.12 10.46 -12.18
N ARG A 199 -20.60 11.67 -11.95
CA ARG A 199 -21.41 12.89 -11.92
C ARG A 199 -21.83 13.33 -13.32
N THR A 200 -20.91 13.25 -14.27
CA THR A 200 -21.15 13.66 -15.66
C THR A 200 -21.53 12.51 -16.58
N LYS A 201 -21.39 11.27 -16.10
CA LYS A 201 -21.52 10.01 -16.86
C LYS A 201 -20.60 9.93 -18.07
N LYS A 202 -19.56 10.77 -18.13
CA LYS A 202 -18.55 10.77 -19.19
C LYS A 202 -17.47 9.75 -18.89
N GLU A 203 -16.95 9.18 -19.96
CA GLU A 203 -15.89 8.18 -19.95
C GLU A 203 -14.78 8.64 -20.88
N ARG A 204 -13.52 8.43 -20.49
CA ARG A 204 -12.36 8.73 -21.33
C ARG A 204 -11.39 7.56 -21.27
N HIS A 205 -10.94 7.15 -22.44
CA HIS A 205 -9.95 6.11 -22.62
C HIS A 205 -8.53 6.69 -22.70
N TYR A 206 -7.54 5.95 -22.17
CA TYR A 206 -6.13 6.26 -22.29
C TYR A 206 -5.31 4.98 -22.45
N LEU A 207 -4.22 5.09 -23.23
CA LEU A 207 -3.20 4.06 -23.43
C LEU A 207 -3.73 2.77 -24.05
N ASP A 208 -3.83 2.73 -25.37
CA ASP A 208 -4.25 1.53 -26.09
C ASP A 208 -3.21 0.40 -25.99
N ASN A 209 -3.69 -0.85 -26.01
CA ASN A 209 -2.86 -2.05 -26.10
C ASN A 209 -1.80 -2.19 -24.98
N ILE A 210 -2.13 -1.77 -23.76
CA ILE A 210 -1.26 -1.90 -22.59
C ILE A 210 -2.02 -2.54 -21.43
N SER A 211 -1.36 -3.45 -20.71
CA SER A 211 -1.92 -3.98 -19.46
C SER A 211 -1.59 -3.02 -18.33
N ILE A 212 -2.57 -2.75 -17.47
CA ILE A 212 -2.38 -1.97 -16.24
C ILE A 212 -2.58 -2.90 -15.06
N SER A 213 -1.66 -2.93 -14.09
CA SER A 213 -1.79 -3.75 -12.88
C SER A 213 -2.07 -2.93 -11.63
N GLN A 214 -1.68 -1.65 -11.62
CA GLN A 214 -1.99 -0.73 -10.53
C GLN A 214 -2.13 0.70 -11.05
N ILE A 215 -3.05 1.44 -10.45
CA ILE A 215 -3.20 2.89 -10.62
C ILE A 215 -2.88 3.53 -9.28
N PHE A 216 -2.02 4.54 -9.27
CA PHE A 216 -1.59 5.25 -8.06
C PHE A 216 -1.60 6.76 -8.29
N PHE A 217 -2.01 7.52 -7.28
CA PHE A 217 -1.92 8.98 -7.29
C PHE A 217 -0.95 9.40 -6.21
N ASP A 218 0.07 10.16 -6.60
CA ASP A 218 0.99 10.75 -5.64
C ASP A 218 0.39 11.98 -4.94
N HIS A 219 1.11 12.51 -3.96
CA HIS A 219 0.72 13.72 -3.22
C HIS A 219 0.55 14.98 -4.09
N LYS A 220 1.14 15.01 -5.29
CA LYS A 220 0.99 16.10 -6.26
C LYS A 220 -0.22 15.89 -7.19
N GLY A 221 -0.94 14.78 -7.03
CA GLY A 221 -2.06 14.39 -7.86
C GLY A 221 -1.67 13.87 -9.25
N ARG A 222 -0.41 13.49 -9.44
CA ARG A 222 0.04 12.87 -10.70
C ARG A 222 -0.39 11.41 -10.75
N CYS A 223 -0.79 10.95 -11.94
CA CYS A 223 -1.28 9.60 -12.16
C CYS A 223 -0.12 8.68 -12.58
N TRP A 224 0.28 7.80 -11.68
CA TRP A 224 1.27 6.75 -11.92
C TRP A 224 0.57 5.43 -12.19
N LEU A 225 1.00 4.74 -13.23
CA LEU A 225 0.45 3.48 -13.68
C LEU A 225 1.54 2.44 -13.70
N VAL A 226 1.29 1.29 -13.08
CA VAL A 226 2.10 0.10 -13.31
C VAL A 226 1.57 -0.59 -14.55
N THR A 227 2.40 -0.68 -15.58
CA THR A 227 2.02 -1.19 -16.89
C THR A 227 2.88 -2.36 -17.32
N SER A 228 2.44 -3.12 -18.33
CA SER A 228 3.25 -4.19 -18.94
C SER A 228 4.56 -3.70 -19.58
N LYS A 229 4.73 -2.37 -19.73
CA LYS A 229 5.97 -1.74 -20.26
C LYS A 229 6.81 -1.07 -19.15
N GLY A 230 6.46 -1.26 -17.88
CA GLY A 230 7.11 -0.61 -16.74
C GLY A 230 6.23 0.44 -16.07
N LEU A 231 6.85 1.44 -15.43
CA LEU A 231 6.16 2.50 -14.71
C LEU A 231 5.79 3.63 -15.68
N THR A 232 4.53 4.03 -15.75
CA THR A 232 4.07 5.09 -16.67
C THR A 232 3.46 6.25 -15.90
N LEU A 233 3.94 7.46 -16.17
CA LEU A 233 3.34 8.71 -15.70
C LEU A 233 2.39 9.25 -16.77
N LEU A 234 1.10 9.31 -16.45
CA LEU A 234 0.04 9.75 -17.36
C LEU A 234 -0.43 11.18 -17.03
N ASN A 235 -0.43 12.05 -18.03
CA ASN A 235 -1.10 13.34 -17.96
C ASN A 235 -2.58 13.18 -18.32
N LEU A 236 -3.46 13.17 -17.32
CA LEU A 236 -4.91 13.00 -17.52
C LEU A 236 -5.57 14.16 -18.30
N LYS A 237 -4.91 15.31 -18.48
CA LYS A 237 -5.46 16.41 -19.28
C LYS A 237 -5.17 16.18 -20.75
N THR A 238 -3.89 16.05 -21.11
CA THR A 238 -3.44 15.95 -22.51
C THR A 238 -3.55 14.53 -23.06
N GLY A 239 -3.39 13.51 -22.21
CA GLY A 239 -3.26 12.11 -22.60
C GLY A 239 -1.82 11.68 -22.82
N ASP A 240 -0.85 12.60 -22.73
CA ASP A 240 0.57 12.28 -22.88
C ASP A 240 1.03 11.37 -21.76
N ALA A 241 1.85 10.39 -22.12
CA ALA A 241 2.38 9.41 -21.18
C ALA A 241 3.88 9.25 -21.35
N LYS A 242 4.57 9.20 -20.21
CA LYS A 242 6.00 8.93 -20.14
C LYS A 242 6.23 7.61 -19.41
N THR A 243 6.79 6.63 -20.12
CA THR A 243 7.09 5.31 -19.56
C THR A 243 8.56 5.19 -19.18
N TYR A 244 8.78 4.60 -18.02
CA TYR A 244 10.05 4.33 -17.40
C TYR A 244 10.22 2.82 -17.29
N THR A 245 11.21 2.32 -17.99
CA THR A 245 11.65 0.93 -17.94
C THR A 245 12.65 0.75 -16.81
N VAL A 246 12.55 -0.37 -16.11
CA VAL A 246 13.59 -0.84 -15.19
C VAL A 246 14.76 -1.26 -16.08
N ASN A 247 15.71 -0.36 -16.33
CA ASN A 247 16.92 -0.71 -17.08
C ASN A 247 18.08 -0.69 -16.08
N ALA A 248 18.52 -1.89 -15.71
CA ALA A 248 19.62 -2.09 -14.78
C ALA A 248 20.93 -1.60 -15.41
N ASN A 249 21.36 -0.39 -15.05
CA ASN A 249 22.78 -0.07 -15.14
C ASN A 249 23.51 -1.09 -14.25
N HIS A 250 24.14 -2.08 -14.89
CA HIS A 250 25.14 -3.04 -14.37
C HIS A 250 24.80 -4.54 -14.23
N GLN A 251 23.69 -5.06 -14.74
CA GLN A 251 23.58 -6.50 -15.07
C GLN A 251 22.31 -6.78 -15.87
N ASN A 252 22.40 -7.68 -16.85
CA ASN A 252 21.33 -8.11 -17.76
C ASN A 252 20.05 -8.58 -17.04
N SER A 253 19.21 -7.67 -16.53
CA SER A 253 17.83 -7.99 -16.17
C SER A 253 16.90 -7.33 -17.18
N GLU A 254 16.29 -8.16 -18.02
CA GLU A 254 15.25 -7.76 -18.98
C GLU A 254 13.89 -7.57 -18.30
N ASP A 255 13.83 -7.73 -16.98
CA ASP A 255 12.59 -7.84 -16.23
C ASP A 255 12.06 -6.48 -15.78
N ASN A 256 11.24 -5.88 -16.65
CA ASN A 256 10.52 -4.63 -16.39
C ASN A 256 9.28 -4.82 -15.47
N TYR A 257 9.12 -5.98 -14.84
CA TYR A 257 7.92 -6.31 -14.10
C TYR A 257 7.89 -5.65 -12.72
N ILE A 258 7.10 -4.59 -12.61
CA ILE A 258 6.77 -3.91 -11.35
C ILE A 258 5.50 -4.53 -10.78
N ARG A 259 5.55 -4.94 -9.51
CA ARG A 259 4.46 -5.61 -8.78
C ARG A 259 3.56 -4.65 -8.05
N TYR A 260 4.15 -3.62 -7.47
CA TYR A 260 3.46 -2.68 -6.62
C TYR A 260 4.21 -1.36 -6.55
N ILE A 261 3.49 -0.26 -6.44
CA ILE A 261 4.04 1.05 -6.13
C ILE A 261 3.32 1.69 -4.96
N SER A 262 4.07 2.47 -4.19
CA SER A 262 3.55 3.32 -3.11
C SER A 262 4.37 4.58 -2.96
N GLU A 263 3.87 5.53 -2.18
CA GLU A 263 4.62 6.74 -1.80
C GLU A 263 4.97 6.66 -0.33
N THR A 264 6.23 6.99 -0.02
CA THR A 264 6.76 7.13 1.33
C THR A 264 6.50 8.55 1.88
N THR A 265 6.57 8.68 3.20
CA THR A 265 6.43 9.94 3.95
C THR A 265 7.43 11.00 3.52
N ASP A 266 8.65 10.60 3.14
CA ASP A 266 9.69 11.48 2.59
C ASP A 266 9.44 11.86 1.12
N LYS A 267 8.28 11.50 0.54
CA LYS A 267 7.90 11.87 -0.83
C LYS A 267 8.75 11.20 -1.89
N SER A 268 9.12 9.95 -1.65
CA SER A 268 9.70 9.07 -2.64
C SER A 268 8.64 8.08 -3.13
N LEU A 269 8.65 7.74 -4.43
CA LEU A 269 7.90 6.60 -4.95
C LEU A 269 8.75 5.36 -4.74
N VAL A 270 8.18 4.32 -4.15
CA VAL A 270 8.79 3.00 -4.03
C VAL A 270 8.11 2.06 -5.01
N ALA A 271 8.90 1.28 -5.74
CA ALA A 271 8.43 0.29 -6.71
C ALA A 271 8.99 -1.09 -6.38
N CYS A 272 8.12 -2.05 -6.10
CA CYS A 272 8.51 -3.45 -5.92
C CYS A 272 8.72 -4.10 -7.29
N THR A 273 9.90 -4.67 -7.52
CA THR A 273 10.30 -5.35 -8.76
C THR A 273 10.74 -6.79 -8.44
N ASN A 274 10.96 -7.61 -9.46
CA ASN A 274 11.52 -8.95 -9.27
C ASN A 274 12.98 -8.91 -8.76
N ASP A 275 13.71 -7.84 -9.04
CA ASP A 275 15.10 -7.67 -8.61
C ASP A 275 15.25 -6.88 -7.31
N GLY A 276 14.18 -6.27 -6.78
CA GLY A 276 14.24 -5.51 -5.55
C GLY A 276 13.34 -4.27 -5.53
N LEU A 277 13.80 -3.18 -4.91
CA LEU A 277 13.05 -1.93 -4.79
C LEU A 277 13.63 -0.85 -5.72
N GLY A 278 12.77 -0.28 -6.55
CA GLY A 278 13.00 0.97 -7.25
C GLY A 278 12.56 2.18 -6.40
N TYR A 279 13.28 3.28 -6.51
CA TYR A 279 12.99 4.55 -5.84
C TYR A 279 13.01 5.70 -6.84
N VAL A 280 12.07 6.64 -6.67
CA VAL A 280 12.02 7.90 -7.43
C VAL A 280 11.72 9.04 -6.47
N ASP A 281 12.57 10.06 -6.42
CA ASP A 281 12.29 11.26 -5.64
C ASP A 281 11.15 12.07 -6.29
N LEU A 282 10.03 12.23 -5.56
CA LEU A 282 8.87 12.99 -6.02
C LEU A 282 8.85 14.42 -5.50
N LYS A 283 9.81 14.86 -4.66
CA LYS A 283 9.91 16.25 -4.17
C LYS A 283 10.11 17.22 -5.32
N ARG A 284 10.87 16.82 -6.35
CA ARG A 284 11.10 17.61 -7.55
C ARG A 284 9.79 17.93 -8.27
N ASN A 285 9.63 19.17 -8.72
CA ASN A 285 8.47 19.59 -9.50
C ASN A 285 8.55 19.15 -10.96
N SER A 286 9.76 18.94 -11.46
CA SER A 286 9.98 18.35 -12.78
C SER A 286 9.45 16.92 -12.84
N ILE A 287 9.05 16.52 -14.04
CA ILE A 287 8.76 15.13 -14.36
C ILE A 287 10.08 14.34 -14.21
N PRO A 288 10.12 13.25 -13.43
CA PRO A 288 11.32 12.43 -13.31
C PRO A 288 11.86 12.03 -14.69
N THR A 289 13.17 12.00 -14.83
CA THR A 289 13.90 11.49 -15.99
C THR A 289 14.27 10.03 -15.75
N LYS A 290 14.85 9.35 -16.75
CA LYS A 290 15.31 7.96 -16.56
C LYS A 290 16.41 7.88 -15.49
N ASP A 291 17.22 8.92 -15.38
CA ASP A 291 18.34 8.99 -14.42
C ASP A 291 17.86 9.24 -12.98
N ASP A 292 16.59 9.62 -12.78
CA ASP A 292 15.98 9.81 -11.45
C ASP A 292 15.41 8.50 -10.85
N LEU A 293 15.46 7.38 -11.59
CA LEU A 293 15.03 6.07 -11.12
C LEU A 293 16.21 5.24 -10.65
N TYR A 294 16.23 4.96 -9.35
CA TYR A 294 17.27 4.16 -8.73
C TYR A 294 16.71 2.81 -8.33
N PHE A 295 17.27 1.72 -8.86
CA PHE A 295 16.88 0.37 -8.48
C PHE A 295 17.93 -0.24 -7.56
N TYR A 296 17.51 -0.61 -6.35
CA TYR A 296 18.34 -1.28 -5.37
C TYR A 296 17.92 -2.73 -5.25
N LYS A 297 18.89 -3.63 -5.44
CA LYS A 297 18.71 -5.04 -5.15
C LYS A 297 18.61 -5.21 -3.63
N ILE A 298 17.47 -5.65 -3.12
CA ILE A 298 17.26 -5.73 -1.67
C ILE A 298 18.18 -6.78 -1.03
N SER A 299 18.66 -7.77 -1.80
CA SER A 299 19.58 -8.80 -1.29
C SER A 299 20.87 -8.23 -0.67
N SER A 300 21.30 -7.03 -1.06
CA SER A 300 22.48 -6.37 -0.46
C SER A 300 22.21 -5.71 0.89
N LEU A 301 20.95 -5.49 1.26
CA LEU A 301 20.56 -4.85 2.53
C LEU A 301 20.43 -5.85 3.70
N PHE A 302 20.36 -7.16 3.41
CA PHE A 302 19.98 -8.18 4.40
C PHE A 302 20.86 -9.44 4.39
N GLY A 303 22.00 -9.43 3.68
CA GLY A 303 22.98 -10.53 3.72
C GLY A 303 22.48 -11.88 3.17
N GLY A 304 21.41 -11.90 2.37
CA GLY A 304 20.79 -13.12 1.85
C GLY A 304 19.81 -12.89 0.70
N GLN A 305 19.30 -13.98 0.11
CA GLN A 305 18.31 -13.94 -0.96
C GLN A 305 16.92 -13.68 -0.35
N LEU A 306 16.52 -12.41 -0.28
CA LEU A 306 15.16 -12.06 0.15
C LEU A 306 14.11 -12.52 -0.87
N PRO A 307 12.89 -12.86 -0.40
CA PRO A 307 11.77 -13.12 -1.29
C PRO A 307 11.43 -11.86 -2.08
N ILE A 308 11.00 -12.04 -3.33
CA ILE A 308 10.57 -10.94 -4.20
C ILE A 308 9.42 -10.19 -3.53
N PRO A 309 9.56 -8.88 -3.24
CA PRO A 309 8.51 -8.13 -2.56
C PRO A 309 7.28 -8.04 -3.46
N LYS A 310 6.15 -8.48 -2.94
CA LYS A 310 4.85 -8.34 -3.62
C LYS A 310 4.25 -6.96 -3.38
N LEU A 311 4.50 -6.39 -2.21
CA LEU A 311 4.05 -5.05 -1.81
C LEU A 311 5.05 -4.44 -0.83
N ALA A 312 5.14 -3.11 -0.83
CA ALA A 312 5.90 -2.34 0.14
C ALA A 312 5.14 -1.04 0.46
N LEU A 313 4.98 -0.74 1.75
CA LEU A 313 4.23 0.41 2.25
C LEU A 313 4.93 1.01 3.45
N GLN A 314 4.99 2.32 3.54
CA GLN A 314 5.56 2.99 4.71
C GLN A 314 4.48 3.34 5.72
N ASP A 315 4.73 3.06 7.00
CA ASP A 315 3.89 3.57 8.07
C ASP A 315 4.14 5.06 8.32
N LYS A 316 3.30 5.67 9.17
CA LYS A 316 3.42 7.10 9.51
C LYS A 316 4.69 7.46 10.30
N TYR A 317 5.43 6.47 10.79
CA TYR A 317 6.66 6.62 11.56
C TYR A 317 7.91 6.46 10.69
N GLY A 318 7.74 6.14 9.40
CA GLY A 318 8.86 5.99 8.47
C GLY A 318 9.34 4.55 8.29
N ASN A 319 8.72 3.55 8.95
CA ASN A 319 9.13 2.16 8.75
C ASN A 319 8.54 1.62 7.45
N LEU A 320 9.36 0.94 6.66
CA LEU A 320 8.94 0.31 5.41
C LEU A 320 8.55 -1.14 5.68
N TRP A 321 7.27 -1.45 5.50
CA TRP A 321 6.67 -2.77 5.62
C TRP A 321 6.65 -3.43 4.25
N MET A 322 7.35 -4.54 4.10
CA MET A 322 7.45 -5.31 2.87
C MET A 322 6.86 -6.69 3.09
N ALA A 323 6.10 -7.20 2.13
CA ALA A 323 5.60 -8.57 2.19
C ALA A 323 5.96 -9.36 0.94
N GLY A 324 6.42 -10.59 1.15
CA GLY A 324 6.69 -11.58 0.11
C GLY A 324 5.44 -12.42 -0.22
N ARG A 325 5.59 -13.38 -1.15
CA ARG A 325 4.46 -14.27 -1.52
C ARG A 325 4.15 -15.30 -0.44
N GLU A 326 5.15 -15.82 0.27
CA GLU A 326 5.03 -16.94 1.21
C GLU A 326 6.07 -16.85 2.35
N TYR A 327 6.30 -15.63 2.86
CA TYR A 327 7.37 -15.35 3.84
C TYR A 327 6.96 -14.24 4.81
N GLY A 328 5.68 -14.09 5.12
CA GLY A 328 5.25 -13.07 6.09
C GLY A 328 5.63 -11.64 5.67
N ILE A 329 6.20 -10.90 6.61
CA ILE A 329 6.50 -9.47 6.51
C ILE A 329 7.92 -9.18 7.00
N ASP A 330 8.66 -8.39 6.24
CA ASP A 330 9.89 -7.73 6.70
C ASP A 330 9.64 -6.24 6.93
N ILE A 331 10.16 -5.70 8.03
CA ILE A 331 10.05 -4.29 8.38
C ILE A 331 11.45 -3.69 8.41
N ILE A 332 11.68 -2.68 7.57
CA ILE A 332 12.89 -1.84 7.61
C ILE A 332 12.58 -0.61 8.44
N MET A 333 13.28 -0.46 9.56
CA MET A 333 13.17 0.75 10.37
C MET A 333 14.21 1.78 9.94
N TYR A 334 13.75 3.02 9.73
CA TYR A 334 14.62 4.17 9.53
C TYR A 334 14.71 4.94 10.85
N ASN A 335 15.75 4.65 11.64
CA ASN A 335 16.26 5.48 12.75
C ASN A 335 15.31 5.90 13.90
N ILE A 336 14.32 5.09 14.29
CA ILE A 336 13.72 5.18 15.63
C ILE A 336 13.52 3.76 16.21
N PRO A 337 14.17 3.39 17.33
CA PRO A 337 13.96 2.10 17.96
C PRO A 337 12.51 1.95 18.44
N PHE A 338 11.98 0.74 18.26
CA PHE A 338 10.66 0.23 18.65
C PHE A 338 10.15 0.71 20.04
N THR A 339 11.06 1.06 20.94
CA THR A 339 10.78 1.50 22.32
C THR A 339 10.31 2.96 22.43
N THR A 340 10.55 3.81 21.43
CA THR A 340 10.15 5.24 21.48
C THR A 340 8.65 5.43 21.18
N THR A 341 8.08 4.58 20.32
CA THR A 341 6.64 4.55 19.99
C THR A 341 5.77 4.18 21.21
N ILE A 342 6.37 3.56 22.23
CA ILE A 342 5.70 3.06 23.44
C ILE A 342 5.51 4.15 24.50
N ARG A 343 6.35 5.19 24.56
CA ARG A 343 6.32 6.15 25.69
C ARG A 343 5.23 7.23 25.60
N GLN A 344 4.74 7.58 24.41
CA GLN A 344 3.74 8.66 24.30
C GLN A 344 2.28 8.22 24.54
N HIS A 345 1.98 6.92 24.58
CA HIS A 345 0.60 6.41 24.75
C HIS A 345 0.29 5.80 26.11
N LYS A 346 1.21 5.84 27.09
CA LYS A 346 0.98 5.28 28.43
C LYS A 346 0.03 6.09 29.32
N SER A 347 -0.48 7.25 28.91
CA SER A 347 -1.32 8.10 29.77
C SER A 347 -2.83 7.88 29.67
N SER A 348 -3.34 6.95 28.84
CA SER A 348 -4.80 6.79 28.66
C SER A 348 -5.36 5.36 28.71
N TRP A 349 -4.59 4.37 29.17
CA TRP A 349 -5.07 2.99 29.27
C TRP A 349 -5.09 2.50 30.73
N SER A 350 -6.15 2.84 31.47
CA SER A 350 -6.56 2.07 32.65
C SER A 350 -7.49 0.95 32.20
N LEU A 351 -6.92 -0.21 31.86
CA LEU A 351 -7.67 -1.46 31.73
C LEU A 351 -7.95 -1.96 33.16
N GLN A 352 -9.20 -1.90 33.61
CA GLN A 352 -9.62 -2.71 34.76
C GLN A 352 -9.90 -4.15 34.29
N PRO A 353 -9.38 -5.17 34.99
CA PRO A 353 -9.68 -6.56 34.68
C PRO A 353 -11.11 -6.90 35.15
N VAL A 354 -11.91 -7.46 34.24
CA VAL A 354 -13.18 -8.09 34.57
C VAL A 354 -12.85 -9.45 35.20
N GLY A 355 -13.18 -9.60 36.49
CA GLY A 355 -13.10 -10.86 37.21
C GLY A 355 -14.25 -11.81 36.86
N TRP A 356 -14.03 -13.08 37.18
CA TRP A 356 -15.03 -14.15 37.17
C TRP A 356 -16.21 -13.87 38.09
#